data_AF-A0A8J5JNI8-F1
#
_entry.id   AF-A0A8J5JNI8-F1
#
_cell.length_a   1.000
_cell.length_b   1.000
_cell.length_c   1.000
_cell.angle_alpha   90.00
_cell.angle_beta   90.00
_cell.angle_gamma   90.00
#
_symmetry.space_group_name_H-M   'P 1'
#
loop_
_entity.id
_entity.type
_entity.pdbx_description
1 polymer ?
#
loop_
_entity_poly.entity_id
_entity_poly.type
_entity_poly.pdbx_seq_one_letter_code
_entity_poly.pdbx_strand_id
1 'polypeptide(L)'
;MTLEVVSVNGDATSYYLDSTSHLVQEADGLRVLGSITHDVLQKVPLVVTETLGIGSMAPGALLLEAAKGFQCLSNQERSTRANDCLGMIKDSVEEAVNQCLQAAQHEYRPQAQKMLLRAALFGKSFIPEMNPEPCKKAIFTLRVLNAVRDYRVGLPLTWNELEHLTLPVLLDRLVYRRYFPLALQIADFLKLPESDGTSRILAHWACYKVLQPSQKSDEQIAKEINSKLGYTPGISYTDIANRADQAGRKQLAIKVLVLMRLGEDQTALRRALQSGDTDLIYTVLHHLRQKLSSGEFLMLIRNFPVAQSLHIRSCQELDMEQLRDILVQEDDFHGQGLLRIKEAYNTYRTDSHQASLVGAAELFRKAKSESACQMTEEQIKLNKWQMRLEESQQKPYAKKSLHDTVHQLLLDGQIKETEKLRVEFKIPERRYWWLRVVAHAQANHWEELANFSKNKKNPIGFEPFVDACLKNGNKIEAQKYAMKVRDENKITYLIKCGLLEEAVKVAQEQRSASSLTKVLVACGPQHQNLQSRIQVLLKVGLDVGEGGVTDTPATSGQIMHAMIWV
;
A
#
# COMPACT_ATOMS: atom_id res chain seq x y z
N MET A 1 49.02 -42.60 -17.96
CA MET A 1 49.65 -41.72 -16.93
C MET A 1 49.39 -42.35 -15.56
N THR A 2 50.18 -42.09 -14.52
CA THR A 2 49.94 -42.65 -13.18
C THR A 2 49.56 -41.56 -12.19
N LEU A 3 48.50 -41.78 -11.41
CA LEU A 3 48.13 -40.98 -10.25
C LEU A 3 48.51 -41.77 -9.00
N GLU A 4 49.48 -41.25 -8.26
CA GLU A 4 49.90 -41.82 -6.98
C GLU A 4 49.21 -41.09 -5.83
N VAL A 5 48.56 -41.86 -4.96
CA VAL A 5 47.82 -41.36 -3.79
C VAL A 5 48.57 -41.81 -2.55
N VAL A 6 49.18 -40.85 -1.85
CA VAL A 6 50.00 -41.11 -0.66
C VAL A 6 49.21 -40.75 0.60
N SER A 7 49.10 -41.70 1.52
CA SER A 7 48.47 -41.51 2.84
C SER A 7 49.36 -40.68 3.75
N VAL A 8 48.78 -40.06 4.79
CA VAL A 8 49.56 -39.33 5.83
C VAL A 8 50.52 -40.28 6.58
N ASN A 9 50.25 -41.59 6.54
CA ASN A 9 51.10 -42.63 7.15
C ASN A 9 52.21 -43.13 6.21
N GLY A 10 52.25 -42.65 4.96
CA GLY A 10 53.23 -43.06 3.95
C GLY A 10 52.79 -44.20 3.02
N ASP A 11 51.55 -44.70 3.14
CA ASP A 11 51.04 -45.75 2.24
C ASP A 11 50.75 -45.17 0.86
N ALA A 12 51.36 -45.70 -0.20
CA ALA A 12 51.14 -45.26 -1.57
C ALA A 12 50.22 -46.23 -2.35
N THR A 13 49.21 -45.70 -3.03
CA THR A 13 48.37 -46.45 -3.98
C THR A 13 48.44 -45.80 -5.36
N SER A 14 48.86 -46.56 -6.36
CA SER A 14 48.97 -46.10 -7.75
C SER A 14 47.75 -46.47 -8.58
N TYR A 15 47.16 -45.47 -9.24
CA TYR A 15 46.09 -45.60 -10.22
C TYR A 15 46.61 -45.32 -11.62
N TYR A 16 46.20 -46.14 -12.59
CA TYR A 16 46.54 -45.94 -14.00
C TYR A 16 45.44 -45.12 -14.68
N LEU A 17 45.82 -44.02 -15.33
CA LEU A 17 44.94 -43.12 -16.07
C LEU A 17 45.14 -43.31 -17.58
N ASP A 18 44.04 -43.49 -18.29
CA ASP A 18 44.00 -43.76 -19.73
C ASP A 18 44.35 -42.56 -20.61
N SER A 19 44.33 -41.35 -20.05
CA SER A 19 44.60 -40.10 -20.78
C SER A 19 45.41 -39.11 -19.92
N THR A 20 45.79 -37.98 -20.52
CA THR A 20 46.30 -36.83 -19.77
C THR A 20 45.15 -36.23 -18.96
N SER A 21 45.23 -36.33 -17.62
CA SER A 21 44.16 -35.87 -16.74
C SER A 21 44.56 -34.66 -15.92
N HIS A 22 43.60 -33.76 -15.69
CA HIS A 22 43.73 -32.65 -14.76
C HIS A 22 43.14 -33.02 -13.40
N LEU A 23 43.83 -32.61 -12.33
CA LEU A 23 43.43 -32.86 -10.95
C LEU A 23 42.81 -31.59 -10.37
N VAL A 24 41.61 -31.69 -9.82
CA VAL A 24 40.91 -30.56 -9.16
C VAL A 24 40.52 -30.99 -7.74
N GLN A 25 41.00 -30.24 -6.75
CA GLN A 25 40.66 -30.46 -5.34
C GLN A 25 39.20 -30.05 -5.10
N GLU A 26 38.45 -30.90 -4.43
CA GLU A 26 37.09 -30.65 -3.97
C GLU A 26 37.01 -30.73 -2.43
N ALA A 27 35.87 -30.36 -1.85
CA ALA A 27 35.69 -30.30 -0.40
C ALA A 27 35.88 -31.66 0.32
N ASP A 28 35.50 -32.76 -0.33
CA ASP A 28 35.52 -34.11 0.24
C ASP A 28 36.23 -35.15 -0.65
N GLY A 29 37.02 -34.72 -1.64
CA GLY A 29 37.76 -35.59 -2.54
C GLY A 29 38.57 -34.87 -3.62
N LEU A 30 38.87 -35.60 -4.69
CA LEU A 30 39.65 -35.16 -5.84
C LEU A 30 38.92 -35.53 -7.14
N ARG A 31 38.64 -34.55 -8.00
CA ARG A 31 38.20 -34.81 -9.37
C ARG A 31 39.41 -35.10 -10.26
N VAL A 32 39.27 -36.12 -11.09
CA VAL A 32 40.21 -36.49 -12.15
C VAL A 32 39.50 -36.28 -13.48
N LEU A 33 39.90 -35.24 -14.20
CA LEU A 33 39.31 -34.83 -15.48
C LEU A 33 40.21 -35.30 -16.62
N GLY A 34 39.90 -36.48 -17.18
CA GLY A 34 40.56 -37.00 -18.37
C GLY A 34 40.03 -36.35 -19.65
N SER A 35 40.58 -36.76 -20.81
CA SER A 35 40.08 -36.29 -22.11
C SER A 35 38.68 -36.82 -22.47
N ILE A 36 38.28 -37.94 -21.85
CA ILE A 36 36.98 -38.61 -22.07
C ILE A 36 36.29 -39.07 -20.76
N THR A 37 36.96 -38.99 -19.60
CA THR A 37 36.42 -39.41 -18.30
C THR A 37 36.32 -38.24 -17.32
N HIS A 38 35.40 -38.35 -16.36
CA HIS A 38 35.26 -37.42 -15.24
C HIS A 38 35.06 -38.27 -13.99
N ASP A 39 36.16 -38.59 -13.34
CA ASP A 39 36.20 -39.52 -12.22
C ASP A 39 36.32 -38.74 -10.90
N VAL A 40 35.78 -39.32 -9.82
CA VAL A 40 35.86 -38.76 -8.47
C VAL A 40 36.56 -39.77 -7.57
N LEU A 41 37.69 -39.36 -7.01
CA LEU A 41 38.44 -40.10 -6.02
C LEU A 41 38.13 -39.53 -4.63
N GLN A 42 37.58 -40.36 -3.75
CA GLN A 42 37.20 -39.98 -2.39
C GLN A 42 37.65 -41.07 -1.41
N LYS A 43 38.18 -40.67 -0.24
CA LYS A 43 38.41 -41.60 0.87
C LYS A 43 37.05 -42.12 1.33
N VAL A 44 36.88 -43.45 1.38
CA VAL A 44 35.66 -44.09 1.89
C VAL A 44 35.36 -43.56 3.31
N PRO A 45 34.20 -42.92 3.54
CA PRO A 45 33.87 -42.36 4.86
C PRO A 45 33.70 -43.44 5.92
N LEU A 46 34.09 -43.13 7.16
CA LEU A 46 34.07 -44.09 8.27
C LEU A 46 32.68 -44.73 8.47
N VAL A 47 31.61 -43.93 8.42
CA VAL A 47 30.23 -44.42 8.54
C VAL A 47 29.83 -45.44 7.45
N VAL A 48 30.43 -45.36 6.26
CA VAL A 48 30.22 -46.36 5.19
C VAL A 48 30.96 -47.65 5.53
N THR A 49 32.19 -47.55 6.03
CA THR A 49 32.97 -48.70 6.52
C THR A 49 32.29 -49.36 7.73
N GLU A 50 31.71 -48.59 8.64
CA GLU A 50 31.00 -49.09 9.81
C GLU A 50 29.65 -49.74 9.46
N THR A 51 28.94 -49.27 8.44
CA THR A 51 27.61 -49.82 8.07
C THR A 51 27.65 -50.94 7.02
N LEU A 52 28.58 -50.88 6.07
CA LEU A 52 28.72 -51.86 4.97
C LEU A 52 29.96 -52.75 5.09
N GLY A 53 30.84 -52.50 6.07
CA GLY A 53 32.03 -53.32 6.32
C GLY A 53 31.70 -54.76 6.70
N ILE A 54 32.46 -55.69 6.13
CA ILE A 54 32.30 -57.13 6.38
C ILE A 54 32.63 -57.41 7.85
N GLY A 55 31.66 -57.97 8.59
CA GLY A 55 31.83 -58.29 10.02
C GLY A 55 31.72 -57.09 10.95
N SER A 56 31.26 -55.92 10.48
CA SER A 56 31.02 -54.78 11.37
C SER A 56 29.90 -55.06 12.36
N MET A 57 30.12 -54.67 13.62
CA MET A 57 29.16 -54.73 14.73
C MET A 57 28.60 -53.35 15.10
N ALA A 58 28.82 -52.33 14.26
CA ALA A 58 28.27 -50.99 14.48
C ALA A 58 26.72 -51.00 14.44
N PRO A 59 26.04 -50.10 15.17
CA PRO A 59 24.57 -50.08 15.24
C PRO A 59 23.88 -50.09 13.87
N GLY A 60 24.37 -49.31 12.91
CA GLY A 60 23.83 -49.25 11.55
C GLY A 60 24.04 -50.54 10.73
N ALA A 61 25.14 -51.27 10.92
CA ALA A 61 25.34 -52.58 10.29
C ALA A 61 24.38 -53.63 10.86
N LEU A 62 24.18 -53.64 12.19
CA LEU A 62 23.24 -54.53 12.86
C LEU A 62 21.79 -54.25 12.43
N LEU A 63 21.40 -52.97 12.32
CA LEU A 63 20.09 -52.57 11.79
C LEU A 63 19.91 -52.96 10.31
N LEU A 64 20.96 -52.85 9.50
CA LEU A 64 20.96 -53.26 8.11
C LEU A 64 20.75 -54.78 7.96
N GLU A 65 21.42 -55.60 8.77
CA GLU A 65 21.21 -57.05 8.79
C GLU A 65 19.81 -57.43 9.32
N ALA A 66 19.33 -56.76 10.37
CA ALA A 66 17.96 -56.94 10.85
C ALA A 66 16.91 -56.63 9.77
N ALA A 67 17.07 -55.51 9.04
CA ALA A 67 16.17 -55.12 7.96
C ALA A 67 16.21 -56.08 6.75
N LYS A 68 17.39 -56.66 6.44
CA LYS A 68 17.53 -57.72 5.42
C LYS A 68 16.85 -59.01 5.85
N GLY A 69 17.03 -59.42 7.11
CA GLY A 69 16.40 -60.61 7.69
C GLY A 69 14.87 -60.50 7.68
N PHE A 70 14.32 -59.37 8.11
CA PHE A 70 12.89 -59.10 8.09
C PHE A 70 12.27 -59.12 6.69
N GLN A 71 12.97 -58.62 5.66
CA GLN A 71 12.50 -58.67 4.27
C GLN A 71 12.51 -60.09 3.67
N CYS A 72 13.25 -61.04 4.25
CA CYS A 72 13.35 -62.42 3.79
C CYS A 72 12.37 -63.35 4.53
N LEU A 73 11.07 -63.16 4.33
CA LEU A 73 9.97 -63.92 4.96
C LEU A 73 9.97 -65.45 4.73
N SER A 74 10.89 -65.99 3.93
CA SER A 74 10.92 -67.40 3.53
C SER A 74 11.88 -68.28 4.35
N ASN A 75 12.56 -67.77 5.38
CA ASN A 75 13.56 -68.57 6.10
C ASN A 75 13.59 -68.26 7.61
N GLN A 76 13.14 -69.21 8.43
CA GLN A 76 12.81 -69.00 9.84
C GLN A 76 14.05 -68.65 10.70
N GLU A 77 15.21 -69.20 10.37
CA GLU A 77 16.50 -68.90 11.00
C GLU A 77 16.92 -67.42 10.84
N ARG A 78 16.58 -66.78 9.71
CA ARG A 78 16.88 -65.35 9.48
C ARG A 78 15.97 -64.43 10.28
N SER A 79 14.79 -64.89 10.67
CA SER A 79 13.89 -64.15 11.56
C SER A 79 14.43 -64.09 12.99
N THR A 80 15.00 -65.18 13.50
CA THR A 80 15.63 -65.20 14.82
C THR A 80 16.83 -64.24 14.86
N ARG A 81 17.75 -64.38 13.89
CA ARG A 81 18.93 -63.51 13.79
C ARG A 81 18.58 -62.02 13.64
N ALA A 82 17.49 -61.69 12.94
CA ALA A 82 17.02 -60.30 12.85
C ALA A 82 16.54 -59.77 14.22
N ASN A 83 15.87 -60.60 15.02
CA ASN A 83 15.44 -60.25 16.37
C ASN A 83 16.63 -60.12 17.34
N ASP A 84 17.66 -60.97 17.21
CA ASP A 84 18.90 -60.87 17.98
C ASP A 84 19.62 -59.54 17.67
N CYS A 85 19.79 -59.20 16.38
CA CYS A 85 20.37 -57.93 15.96
C CYS A 85 19.57 -56.71 16.45
N LEU A 86 18.23 -56.78 16.46
CA LEU A 86 17.38 -55.74 17.05
C LEU A 86 17.56 -55.63 18.57
N GLY A 87 17.70 -56.75 19.27
CA GLY A 87 17.98 -56.79 20.70
C GLY A 87 19.30 -56.11 21.06
N MET A 88 20.34 -56.31 20.23
CA MET A 88 21.66 -55.68 20.42
C MET A 88 21.66 -54.16 20.24
N ILE A 89 20.76 -53.60 19.42
CA ILE A 89 20.68 -52.15 19.15
C ILE A 89 19.53 -51.45 19.87
N LYS A 90 18.84 -52.12 20.80
CA LYS A 90 17.60 -51.62 21.42
C LYS A 90 17.73 -50.22 22.02
N ASP A 91 18.87 -49.92 22.63
CA ASP A 91 19.14 -48.63 23.28
C ASP A 91 19.85 -47.62 22.35
N SER A 92 20.19 -48.03 21.12
CA SER A 92 20.93 -47.24 20.11
C SER A 92 20.26 -47.22 18.71
N VAL A 93 18.95 -47.51 18.63
CA VAL A 93 18.21 -47.57 17.35
C VAL A 93 18.27 -46.23 16.60
N GLU A 94 18.24 -45.10 17.31
CA GLU A 94 18.33 -43.77 16.67
C GLU A 94 19.70 -43.54 16.02
N GLU A 95 20.79 -43.94 16.70
CA GLU A 95 22.13 -43.93 16.14
C GLU A 95 22.22 -44.85 14.91
N ALA A 96 21.68 -46.06 14.99
CA ALA A 96 21.66 -47.01 13.89
C ALA A 96 20.90 -46.49 12.65
N VAL A 97 19.78 -45.79 12.85
CA VAL A 97 19.02 -45.12 11.79
C VAL A 97 19.84 -43.99 11.18
N ASN A 98 20.46 -43.14 12.01
CA ASN A 98 21.29 -42.03 11.54
C ASN A 98 22.54 -42.51 10.78
N GLN A 99 23.22 -43.56 11.24
CA GLN A 99 24.32 -44.21 10.53
C GLN A 99 23.86 -44.76 9.16
N CYS A 100 22.72 -45.46 9.10
CA CYS A 100 22.14 -45.91 7.83
C CYS A 100 21.83 -44.75 6.87
N LEU A 101 21.30 -43.63 7.38
CA LEU A 101 21.01 -42.44 6.57
C LEU A 101 22.29 -41.79 6.05
N GLN A 102 23.31 -41.59 6.90
CA GLN A 102 24.59 -40.98 6.52
C GLN A 102 25.35 -41.85 5.52
N ALA A 103 25.42 -43.17 5.74
CA ALA A 103 26.01 -44.10 4.78
C ALA A 103 25.33 -44.01 3.39
N ALA A 104 24.01 -43.84 3.36
CA ALA A 104 23.28 -43.69 2.10
C ALA A 104 23.64 -42.39 1.34
N GLN A 105 24.08 -41.33 2.04
CA GLN A 105 24.47 -40.05 1.43
C GLN A 105 25.78 -40.16 0.62
N HIS A 106 26.71 -40.98 1.11
CA HIS A 106 28.01 -41.21 0.49
C HIS A 106 27.99 -42.31 -0.59
N GLU A 107 26.95 -43.15 -0.61
CA GLU A 107 26.78 -44.17 -1.64
C GLU A 107 26.38 -43.60 -3.01
N TYR A 108 26.93 -44.19 -4.07
CA TYR A 108 26.63 -43.83 -5.46
C TYR A 108 25.72 -44.83 -6.16
N ARG A 109 25.67 -46.08 -5.69
CA ARG A 109 24.87 -47.14 -6.31
C ARG A 109 23.41 -47.05 -5.85
N PRO A 110 22.41 -46.84 -6.73
CA PRO A 110 21.01 -46.71 -6.32
C PRO A 110 20.46 -47.94 -5.57
N GLN A 111 21.04 -49.13 -5.77
CA GLN A 111 20.67 -50.33 -5.02
C GLN A 111 21.16 -50.28 -3.56
N ALA A 112 22.39 -49.82 -3.32
CA ALA A 112 22.95 -49.68 -1.97
C ALA A 112 22.23 -48.59 -1.19
N GLN A 113 22.03 -47.41 -1.81
CA GLN A 113 21.21 -46.33 -1.25
C GLN A 113 19.81 -46.81 -0.86
N LYS A 114 19.09 -47.50 -1.74
CA LYS A 114 17.74 -48.05 -1.45
C LYS A 114 17.76 -49.05 -0.30
N MET A 115 18.80 -49.87 -0.20
CA MET A 115 18.95 -50.86 0.87
C MET A 115 19.15 -50.16 2.23
N LEU A 116 20.05 -49.18 2.31
CA LEU A 116 20.32 -48.39 3.51
C LEU A 116 19.11 -47.52 3.93
N LEU A 117 18.44 -46.87 2.98
CA LEU A 117 17.22 -46.10 3.24
C LEU A 117 16.07 -46.98 3.73
N ARG A 118 15.95 -48.23 3.26
CA ARG A 118 14.98 -49.20 3.79
C ARG A 118 15.33 -49.63 5.22
N ALA A 119 16.60 -49.82 5.54
CA ALA A 119 17.04 -50.11 6.89
C ALA A 119 16.77 -48.95 7.87
N ALA A 120 17.05 -47.71 7.45
CA ALA A 120 16.69 -46.50 8.20
C ALA A 120 15.17 -46.36 8.42
N LEU A 121 14.34 -46.61 7.39
CA LEU A 121 12.88 -46.59 7.51
C LEU A 121 12.34 -47.73 8.40
N PHE A 122 12.99 -48.90 8.38
CA PHE A 122 12.69 -50.01 9.28
C PHE A 122 13.03 -49.65 10.73
N GLY A 123 14.24 -49.17 11.02
CA GLY A 123 14.65 -48.73 12.36
C GLY A 123 13.75 -47.61 12.90
N LYS A 124 13.37 -46.66 12.05
CA LYS A 124 12.39 -45.62 12.38
C LYS A 124 11.06 -46.17 12.89
N SER A 125 10.59 -47.33 12.40
CA SER A 125 9.30 -47.87 12.84
C SER A 125 9.27 -48.24 14.34
N PHE A 126 10.43 -48.40 14.96
CA PHE A 126 10.59 -48.63 16.39
C PHE A 126 10.76 -47.35 17.23
N ILE A 127 10.83 -46.16 16.60
CA ILE A 127 11.00 -44.87 17.28
C ILE A 127 9.90 -43.88 16.82
N PRO A 128 8.71 -43.88 17.47
CA PRO A 128 7.58 -43.04 17.07
C PRO A 128 7.88 -41.53 17.14
N GLU A 129 8.73 -41.11 18.07
CA GLU A 129 9.06 -39.71 18.33
C GLU A 129 10.11 -39.13 17.35
N MET A 130 10.76 -39.97 16.54
CA MET A 130 11.86 -39.52 15.68
C MET A 130 11.37 -38.67 14.50
N ASN A 131 11.95 -37.47 14.39
CA ASN A 131 11.66 -36.49 13.34
C ASN A 131 11.69 -37.11 11.92
N PRO A 132 10.63 -36.97 11.10
CA PRO A 132 10.63 -37.46 9.71
C PRO A 132 11.52 -36.68 8.73
N GLU A 133 11.89 -35.44 9.02
CA GLU A 133 12.53 -34.55 8.04
C GLU A 133 13.92 -35.01 7.57
N PRO A 134 14.83 -35.54 8.42
CA PRO A 134 16.12 -36.06 7.95
C PRO A 134 15.97 -37.18 6.90
N CYS A 135 15.03 -38.12 7.11
CA CYS A 135 14.73 -39.17 6.15
C CYS A 135 14.19 -38.61 4.82
N LYS A 136 13.28 -37.63 4.88
CA LYS A 136 12.74 -36.97 3.68
C LYS A 136 13.85 -36.25 2.90
N LYS A 137 14.69 -35.46 3.59
CA LYS A 137 15.84 -34.76 3.02
C LYS A 137 16.79 -35.75 2.34
N ALA A 138 17.15 -36.85 3.00
CA ALA A 138 17.98 -37.91 2.42
C ALA A 138 17.39 -38.48 1.12
N ILE A 139 16.11 -38.88 1.12
CA ILE A 139 15.44 -39.45 -0.06
C ILE A 139 15.37 -38.44 -1.22
N PHE A 140 15.00 -37.20 -0.95
CA PHE A 140 14.81 -36.17 -1.98
C PHE A 140 16.16 -35.75 -2.58
N THR A 141 17.16 -35.44 -1.75
CA THR A 141 18.49 -35.04 -2.20
C THR A 141 19.20 -36.17 -2.95
N LEU A 142 19.12 -37.43 -2.49
CA LEU A 142 19.68 -38.57 -3.24
C LEU A 142 19.01 -38.78 -4.60
N ARG A 143 17.70 -38.53 -4.72
CA ARG A 143 17.02 -38.60 -6.02
C ARG A 143 17.54 -37.54 -6.99
N VAL A 144 17.77 -36.31 -6.51
CA VAL A 144 18.35 -35.22 -7.30
C VAL A 144 19.80 -35.53 -7.68
N LEU A 145 20.63 -35.95 -6.73
CA LEU A 145 22.02 -36.36 -6.96
C LEU A 145 22.10 -37.46 -8.01
N ASN A 146 21.32 -38.53 -7.90
CA ASN A 146 21.31 -39.61 -8.89
C ASN A 146 20.89 -39.13 -10.29
N ALA A 147 19.98 -38.16 -10.40
CA ALA A 147 19.53 -37.63 -11.69
C ALA A 147 20.62 -36.78 -12.37
N VAL A 148 21.44 -36.05 -11.60
CA VAL A 148 22.56 -35.25 -12.16
C VAL A 148 23.86 -36.04 -12.33
N ARG A 149 24.03 -37.13 -11.57
CA ARG A 149 25.11 -38.14 -11.71
C ARG A 149 24.94 -39.05 -12.93
N ASP A 150 23.76 -39.11 -13.57
CA ASP A 150 23.55 -39.87 -14.81
C ASP A 150 24.56 -39.41 -15.87
N TYR A 151 25.22 -40.36 -16.55
CA TYR A 151 26.32 -40.08 -17.48
C TYR A 151 25.93 -39.13 -18.64
N ARG A 152 24.63 -39.03 -18.99
CA ARG A 152 24.11 -38.10 -20.00
C ARG A 152 24.04 -36.65 -19.51
N VAL A 153 24.04 -36.46 -18.19
CA VAL A 153 24.13 -35.16 -17.51
C VAL A 153 25.57 -34.89 -17.11
N GLY A 154 26.29 -35.87 -16.56
CA GLY A 154 27.71 -35.78 -16.29
C GLY A 154 28.06 -34.74 -15.22
N LEU A 155 27.29 -34.69 -14.13
CA LEU A 155 27.63 -33.93 -12.91
C LEU A 155 27.81 -34.93 -11.75
N PRO A 156 28.99 -35.55 -11.59
CA PRO A 156 29.28 -36.42 -10.46
C PRO A 156 29.50 -35.56 -9.20
N LEU A 157 28.40 -35.14 -8.59
CA LEU A 157 28.40 -34.36 -7.35
C LEU A 157 28.33 -35.27 -6.13
N THR A 158 29.14 -34.99 -5.10
CA THR A 158 29.02 -35.61 -3.77
C THR A 158 27.82 -35.01 -3.02
N TRP A 159 27.44 -35.62 -1.88
CA TRP A 159 26.44 -35.01 -0.99
C TRP A 159 26.94 -33.69 -0.42
N ASN A 160 28.17 -33.68 0.09
CA ASN A 160 28.80 -32.52 0.72
C ASN A 160 28.96 -31.36 -0.26
N GLU A 161 29.37 -31.64 -1.49
CA GLU A 161 29.44 -30.65 -2.56
C GLU A 161 28.08 -30.00 -2.84
N LEU A 162 26.98 -30.76 -2.84
CA LEU A 162 25.65 -30.20 -3.06
C LEU A 162 25.17 -29.32 -1.88
N GLU A 163 25.54 -29.66 -0.65
CA GLU A 163 25.24 -28.81 0.51
C GLU A 163 26.02 -27.50 0.49
N HIS A 164 27.30 -27.51 0.08
CA HIS A 164 28.10 -26.29 -0.09
C HIS A 164 27.69 -25.47 -1.33
N LEU A 165 27.38 -26.13 -2.45
CA LEU A 165 26.97 -25.50 -3.70
C LEU A 165 25.58 -24.87 -3.57
N THR A 166 24.70 -25.49 -2.80
CA THR A 166 23.25 -25.23 -2.70
C THR A 166 22.45 -25.62 -3.95
N LEU A 167 21.17 -25.91 -3.74
CA LEU A 167 20.22 -26.31 -4.79
C LEU A 167 19.97 -25.22 -5.86
N PRO A 168 19.82 -23.92 -5.54
CA PRO A 168 19.65 -22.88 -6.56
C PRO A 168 20.82 -22.83 -7.56
N VAL A 169 22.06 -22.96 -7.08
CA VAL A 169 23.24 -22.93 -7.96
C VAL A 169 23.35 -24.22 -8.78
N LEU A 170 22.89 -25.36 -8.27
CA LEU A 170 22.73 -26.57 -9.09
C LEU A 170 21.73 -26.34 -10.25
N LEU A 171 20.58 -25.73 -9.97
CA LEU A 171 19.59 -25.40 -11.01
C LEU A 171 20.16 -24.41 -12.03
N ASP A 172 20.87 -23.37 -11.59
CA ASP A 172 21.58 -22.45 -12.48
C ASP A 172 22.59 -23.20 -13.37
N ARG A 173 23.42 -24.09 -12.81
CA ARG A 173 24.38 -24.91 -13.58
C ARG A 173 23.68 -25.77 -14.64
N LEU A 174 22.54 -26.39 -14.31
CA LEU A 174 21.73 -27.14 -15.27
C LEU A 174 21.15 -26.26 -16.37
N VAL A 175 20.66 -25.06 -16.02
CA VAL A 175 20.16 -24.03 -16.96
C VAL A 175 21.26 -23.53 -17.90
N TYR A 176 22.44 -23.18 -17.39
CA TYR A 176 23.59 -22.78 -18.21
C TYR A 176 24.05 -23.90 -19.16
N ARG A 177 24.01 -25.16 -18.69
CA ARG A 177 24.25 -26.35 -19.52
C ARG A 177 23.07 -26.78 -20.39
N ARG A 178 21.97 -26.00 -20.41
CA ARG A 178 20.76 -26.17 -21.26
C ARG A 178 19.90 -27.39 -20.93
N TYR A 179 20.08 -28.02 -19.77
CA TYR A 179 19.25 -29.12 -19.27
C TYR A 179 17.93 -28.62 -18.65
N PHE A 180 17.23 -27.71 -19.34
CA PHE A 180 15.98 -27.10 -18.86
C PHE A 180 14.91 -28.13 -18.41
N PRO A 181 14.66 -29.26 -19.11
CA PRO A 181 13.65 -30.22 -18.68
C PRO A 181 13.98 -30.88 -17.35
N LEU A 182 15.27 -31.15 -17.09
CA LEU A 182 15.74 -31.75 -15.84
C LEU A 182 15.66 -30.73 -14.69
N ALA A 183 16.05 -29.47 -14.94
CA ALA A 183 15.93 -28.40 -13.96
C ALA A 183 14.47 -28.18 -13.54
N LEU A 184 13.54 -28.15 -14.49
CA LEU A 184 12.09 -28.07 -14.23
C LEU A 184 11.60 -29.28 -13.42
N GLN A 185 11.93 -30.51 -13.83
CA GLN A 185 11.55 -31.73 -13.09
C GLN A 185 12.07 -31.75 -11.64
N ILE A 186 13.27 -31.19 -11.39
CA ILE A 186 13.82 -31.06 -10.03
C ILE A 186 13.05 -29.99 -9.24
N ALA A 187 12.77 -28.82 -9.83
CA ALA A 187 12.01 -27.75 -9.17
C ALA A 187 10.58 -28.19 -8.82
N ASP A 188 9.88 -28.84 -9.75
CA ASP A 188 8.53 -29.38 -9.56
C ASP A 188 8.52 -30.50 -8.51
N PHE A 189 9.50 -31.41 -8.54
CA PHE A 189 9.61 -32.51 -7.56
C PHE A 189 9.84 -32.00 -6.14
N LEU A 190 10.66 -30.97 -5.97
CA LEU A 190 10.97 -30.35 -4.68
C LEU A 190 9.93 -29.31 -4.25
N LYS A 191 8.95 -28.99 -5.12
CA LYS A 191 7.91 -27.97 -4.90
C LYS A 191 8.50 -26.61 -4.48
N LEU A 192 9.52 -26.17 -5.21
CA LEU A 192 10.11 -24.85 -4.98
C LEU A 192 9.08 -23.73 -5.26
N PRO A 193 9.17 -22.57 -4.59
CA PRO A 193 8.38 -21.39 -4.94
C PRO A 193 8.52 -21.07 -6.44
N GLU A 194 7.42 -20.68 -7.09
CA GLU A 194 7.40 -20.45 -8.53
C GLU A 194 8.45 -19.41 -8.97
N SER A 195 8.68 -18.38 -8.16
CA SER A 195 9.72 -17.35 -8.34
C SER A 195 11.13 -17.92 -8.48
N ASP A 196 11.45 -18.94 -7.67
CA ASP A 196 12.83 -19.41 -7.47
C ASP A 196 13.13 -20.65 -8.31
N GLY A 197 12.09 -21.44 -8.60
CA GLY A 197 12.13 -22.60 -9.47
C GLY A 197 11.60 -22.29 -10.88
N THR A 198 10.35 -22.67 -11.12
CA THR A 198 9.78 -22.82 -12.47
C THR A 198 9.76 -21.52 -13.28
N SER A 199 9.35 -20.38 -12.70
CA SER A 199 9.30 -19.09 -13.41
C SER A 199 10.69 -18.59 -13.80
N ARG A 200 11.69 -18.73 -12.91
CA ARG A 200 13.09 -18.38 -13.19
C ARG A 200 13.71 -19.25 -14.27
N ILE A 201 13.52 -20.56 -14.21
CA ILE A 201 14.04 -21.50 -15.22
C ILE A 201 13.41 -21.22 -16.59
N LEU A 202 12.11 -20.94 -16.65
CA LEU A 202 11.39 -20.58 -17.87
C LEU A 202 11.83 -19.23 -18.43
N ALA A 203 12.09 -18.22 -17.60
CA ALA A 203 12.61 -16.93 -18.02
C ALA A 203 14.01 -17.08 -18.67
N HIS A 204 14.91 -17.85 -18.06
CA HIS A 204 16.21 -18.18 -18.64
C HIS A 204 16.09 -18.98 -19.95
N TRP A 205 15.14 -19.91 -20.04
CA TRP A 205 14.85 -20.65 -21.27
C TRP A 205 14.38 -19.71 -22.41
N ALA A 206 13.44 -18.81 -22.12
CA ALA A 206 12.94 -17.84 -23.10
C ALA A 206 14.04 -16.89 -23.57
N CYS A 207 14.85 -16.38 -22.64
CA CYS A 207 16.06 -15.62 -22.93
C CYS A 207 17.03 -16.38 -23.85
N TYR A 208 17.32 -17.64 -23.54
CA TYR A 208 18.20 -18.50 -24.36
C TYR A 208 17.61 -18.71 -25.76
N LYS A 209 16.30 -18.91 -25.86
CA LYS A 209 15.53 -19.14 -27.09
C LYS A 209 15.56 -17.93 -28.03
N VAL A 210 15.39 -16.72 -27.49
CA VAL A 210 15.53 -15.43 -28.19
C VAL A 210 16.91 -15.29 -28.84
N LEU A 211 17.97 -15.68 -28.12
CA LEU A 211 19.35 -15.56 -28.57
C LEU A 211 19.76 -16.61 -29.63
N GLN A 212 18.97 -17.66 -29.87
CA GLN A 212 19.35 -18.70 -30.84
C GLN A 212 19.31 -18.17 -32.27
N PRO A 213 20.40 -18.24 -33.06
CA PRO A 213 20.36 -18.03 -34.51
C PRO A 213 19.49 -19.12 -35.13
N SER A 214 18.25 -18.77 -35.46
CA SER A 214 17.24 -19.70 -35.96
C SER A 214 16.80 -19.27 -37.35
N GLN A 215 16.54 -20.23 -38.23
CA GLN A 215 15.88 -19.97 -39.52
C GLN A 215 14.38 -19.67 -39.36
N LYS A 216 13.82 -19.81 -38.15
CA LYS A 216 12.42 -19.48 -37.83
C LYS A 216 12.23 -17.97 -37.76
N SER A 217 11.07 -17.49 -38.20
CA SER A 217 10.72 -16.07 -38.10
C SER A 217 10.49 -15.66 -36.63
N ASP A 218 10.66 -14.36 -36.35
CA ASP A 218 10.45 -13.81 -35.00
C ASP A 218 9.02 -14.08 -34.49
N GLU A 219 8.00 -14.14 -35.35
CA GLU A 219 6.63 -14.52 -34.98
C GLU A 219 6.54 -15.95 -34.46
N GLN A 220 7.26 -16.90 -35.08
CA GLN A 220 7.26 -18.30 -34.66
C GLN A 220 7.97 -18.46 -33.31
N ILE A 221 9.09 -17.77 -33.13
CA ILE A 221 9.84 -17.76 -31.87
C ILE A 221 8.97 -17.17 -30.75
N ALA A 222 8.31 -16.04 -31.00
CA ALA A 222 7.46 -15.40 -30.00
C ALA A 222 6.21 -16.23 -29.66
N LYS A 223 5.60 -16.94 -30.63
CA LYS A 223 4.52 -17.91 -30.38
C LYS A 223 5.00 -19.15 -29.58
N GLU A 224 6.19 -19.67 -29.87
CA GLU A 224 6.79 -20.77 -29.08
C GLU A 224 7.09 -20.34 -27.64
N ILE A 225 7.56 -19.12 -27.45
CA ILE A 225 7.78 -18.53 -26.11
C ILE A 225 6.43 -18.37 -25.39
N ASN A 226 5.43 -17.73 -26.02
CA ASN A 226 4.12 -17.50 -25.40
C ASN A 226 3.38 -18.81 -25.04
N SER A 227 3.45 -19.84 -25.90
CA SER A 227 2.82 -21.15 -25.62
C SER A 227 3.52 -21.98 -24.53
N LYS A 228 4.77 -21.63 -24.17
CA LYS A 228 5.52 -22.29 -23.08
C LYS A 228 5.56 -21.49 -21.77
N LEU A 229 5.53 -20.16 -21.83
CA LEU A 229 5.39 -19.30 -20.66
C LEU A 229 3.93 -19.19 -20.20
N GLY A 230 2.98 -19.22 -21.14
CA GLY A 230 1.55 -19.19 -20.86
C GLY A 230 1.14 -18.08 -19.88
N TYR A 231 0.47 -18.48 -18.80
CA TYR A 231 0.05 -17.59 -17.71
C TYR A 231 0.89 -17.75 -16.43
N THR A 232 2.10 -18.32 -16.51
CA THR A 232 2.94 -18.56 -15.32
C THR A 232 3.31 -17.23 -14.64
N PRO A 233 2.92 -17.01 -13.37
CA PRO A 233 3.13 -15.74 -12.71
C PRO A 233 4.61 -15.55 -12.30
N GLY A 234 5.01 -14.29 -12.12
CA GLY A 234 6.39 -13.93 -11.73
C GLY A 234 7.42 -13.90 -12.87
N ILE A 235 7.02 -14.12 -14.12
CA ILE A 235 7.94 -14.03 -15.28
C ILE A 235 7.96 -12.59 -15.82
N SER A 236 9.13 -11.94 -15.74
CA SER A 236 9.38 -10.63 -16.35
C SER A 236 9.57 -10.76 -17.87
N TYR A 237 8.52 -10.44 -18.63
CA TYR A 237 8.59 -10.35 -20.09
C TYR A 237 9.48 -9.20 -20.57
N THR A 238 9.67 -8.17 -19.73
CA THR A 238 10.56 -7.02 -19.99
C THR A 238 12.01 -7.46 -20.16
N ASP A 239 12.50 -8.35 -19.30
CA ASP A 239 13.89 -8.84 -19.39
C ASP A 239 14.12 -9.69 -20.65
N ILE A 240 13.12 -10.47 -21.05
CA ILE A 240 13.14 -11.26 -22.29
C ILE A 240 13.15 -10.32 -23.51
N ALA A 241 12.36 -9.24 -23.50
CA ALA A 241 12.33 -8.24 -24.56
C ALA A 241 13.63 -7.43 -24.63
N ASN A 242 14.19 -7.00 -23.50
CA ASN A 242 15.49 -6.33 -23.42
C ASN A 242 16.61 -7.19 -24.02
N ARG A 243 16.62 -8.49 -23.72
CA ARG A 243 17.59 -9.44 -24.28
C ARG A 243 17.39 -9.68 -25.78
N ALA A 244 16.17 -9.53 -26.30
CA ALA A 244 15.88 -9.56 -27.73
C ALA A 244 16.38 -8.31 -28.47
N ASP A 245 16.23 -7.13 -27.87
CA ASP A 245 16.74 -5.88 -28.44
C ASP A 245 18.27 -5.83 -28.46
N GLN A 246 18.91 -6.25 -27.36
CA GLN A 246 20.38 -6.43 -27.29
C GLN A 246 20.91 -7.43 -28.34
N ALA A 247 20.11 -8.41 -28.75
CA ALA A 247 20.42 -9.36 -29.82
C ALA A 247 20.19 -8.81 -31.24
N GLY A 248 19.86 -7.51 -31.37
CA GLY A 248 19.52 -6.86 -32.63
C GLY A 248 18.12 -7.19 -33.17
N ARG A 249 17.35 -8.05 -32.48
CA ARG A 249 16.02 -8.49 -32.94
C ARG A 249 14.93 -7.56 -32.44
N LYS A 250 14.97 -6.32 -32.92
CA LYS A 250 13.98 -5.28 -32.56
C LYS A 250 12.55 -5.71 -32.85
N GLN A 251 12.33 -6.44 -33.94
CA GLN A 251 11.02 -7.00 -34.29
C GLN A 251 10.56 -8.08 -33.29
N LEU A 252 11.45 -8.96 -32.82
CA LEU A 252 11.15 -9.90 -31.73
C LEU A 252 10.94 -9.20 -30.39
N ALA A 253 11.76 -8.21 -30.05
CA ALA A 253 11.65 -7.44 -28.80
C ALA A 253 10.30 -6.71 -28.73
N ILE A 254 9.97 -5.97 -29.79
CA ILE A 254 8.65 -5.36 -29.97
C ILE A 254 7.58 -6.45 -29.91
N LYS A 255 7.69 -7.58 -30.64
CA LYS A 255 6.68 -8.65 -30.62
C LYS A 255 6.53 -9.39 -29.30
N VAL A 256 7.54 -9.50 -28.45
CA VAL A 256 7.40 -10.04 -27.08
C VAL A 256 6.67 -9.02 -26.20
N LEU A 257 7.06 -7.74 -26.29
CA LEU A 257 6.37 -6.62 -25.62
C LEU A 257 4.96 -6.38 -26.17
N VAL A 258 4.67 -6.83 -27.39
CA VAL A 258 3.43 -6.62 -28.13
C VAL A 258 2.59 -7.90 -28.24
N LEU A 259 3.08 -9.10 -27.93
CA LEU A 259 2.22 -10.26 -27.64
C LEU A 259 1.51 -10.09 -26.28
N MET A 260 2.07 -9.25 -25.41
CA MET A 260 1.37 -8.63 -24.28
C MET A 260 0.33 -7.56 -24.70
N ARG A 261 0.34 -7.08 -25.97
CA ARG A 261 -0.52 -5.98 -26.49
C ARG A 261 -1.36 -6.32 -27.73
N LEU A 262 -1.26 -7.51 -28.34
CA LEU A 262 -1.97 -7.86 -29.59
C LEU A 262 -2.57 -9.27 -29.50
N GLY A 263 -3.90 -9.26 -29.40
CA GLY A 263 -4.78 -10.41 -29.48
C GLY A 263 -6.15 -10.05 -28.91
N GLU A 264 -6.14 -9.38 -27.76
CA GLU A 264 -7.33 -9.07 -26.97
C GLU A 264 -7.19 -7.71 -26.28
N ASP A 265 -7.66 -6.64 -26.92
CA ASP A 265 -7.57 -5.27 -26.39
C ASP A 265 -8.24 -5.12 -25.00
N GLN A 266 -9.30 -5.89 -24.76
CA GLN A 266 -9.98 -5.98 -23.46
C GLN A 266 -9.12 -6.62 -22.36
N THR A 267 -8.35 -7.68 -22.65
CA THR A 267 -7.57 -8.36 -21.62
C THR A 267 -6.24 -7.67 -21.36
N ALA A 268 -5.64 -7.01 -22.36
CA ALA A 268 -4.52 -6.08 -22.15
C ALA A 268 -4.90 -4.97 -21.13
N LEU A 269 -6.06 -4.32 -21.31
CA LEU A 269 -6.55 -3.31 -20.37
C LEU A 269 -6.87 -3.91 -18.99
N ARG A 270 -7.51 -5.09 -18.94
CA ARG A 270 -7.80 -5.80 -17.68
C ARG A 270 -6.53 -6.17 -16.91
N ARG A 271 -5.45 -6.57 -17.59
CA ARG A 271 -4.16 -6.92 -16.96
C ARG A 271 -3.41 -5.69 -16.48
N ALA A 272 -3.40 -4.59 -17.25
CA ALA A 272 -2.85 -3.32 -16.79
C ALA A 272 -3.56 -2.85 -15.50
N LEU A 273 -4.90 -2.92 -15.45
CA LEU A 273 -5.67 -2.60 -14.25
C LEU A 273 -5.36 -3.54 -13.06
N GLN A 274 -5.15 -4.85 -13.31
CA GLN A 274 -4.74 -5.80 -12.26
C GLN A 274 -3.33 -5.55 -11.71
N SER A 275 -2.44 -4.93 -12.50
CA SER A 275 -1.08 -4.63 -12.05
C SER A 275 -1.00 -3.48 -11.05
N GLY A 276 -2.00 -2.58 -11.04
CA GLY A 276 -1.99 -1.34 -10.26
C GLY A 276 -1.03 -0.25 -10.74
N ASP A 277 -0.21 -0.53 -11.77
CA ASP A 277 0.74 0.42 -12.35
C ASP A 277 0.01 1.47 -13.22
N THR A 278 0.01 2.72 -12.77
CA THR A 278 -0.63 3.85 -13.47
C THR A 278 0.01 4.14 -14.82
N ASP A 279 1.33 3.99 -14.95
CA ASP A 279 2.05 4.32 -16.18
C ASP A 279 1.80 3.25 -17.25
N LEU A 280 1.71 1.98 -16.84
CA LEU A 280 1.27 0.89 -17.72
C LEU A 280 -0.18 1.10 -18.18
N ILE A 281 -1.08 1.50 -17.28
CA ILE A 281 -2.49 1.79 -17.64
C ILE A 281 -2.57 2.97 -18.63
N TYR A 282 -1.88 4.08 -18.39
CA TYR A 282 -1.85 5.21 -19.34
C TYR A 282 -1.23 4.83 -20.69
N THR A 283 -0.17 4.02 -20.68
CA THR A 283 0.46 3.52 -21.92
C THR A 283 -0.50 2.66 -22.74
N VAL A 284 -1.28 1.78 -22.08
CA VAL A 284 -2.29 0.96 -22.76
C VAL A 284 -3.45 1.83 -23.27
N LEU A 285 -3.96 2.77 -22.47
CA LEU A 285 -5.01 3.70 -22.89
C LEU A 285 -4.60 4.55 -24.10
N HIS A 286 -3.37 5.09 -24.10
CA HIS A 286 -2.84 5.86 -25.22
C HIS A 286 -2.71 5.02 -26.49
N HIS A 287 -2.26 3.76 -26.37
CA HIS A 287 -2.15 2.85 -27.51
C HIS A 287 -3.53 2.46 -28.08
N LEU A 288 -4.50 2.14 -27.21
CA LEU A 288 -5.87 1.83 -27.63
C LEU A 288 -6.53 3.01 -28.36
N ARG A 289 -6.31 4.24 -27.88
CA ARG A 289 -6.76 5.48 -28.53
C ARG A 289 -6.13 5.71 -29.91
N GLN A 290 -4.88 5.31 -30.14
CA GLN A 290 -4.26 5.40 -31.47
C GLN A 290 -4.76 4.33 -32.45
N LYS A 291 -5.25 3.20 -31.93
CA LYS A 291 -5.61 2.01 -32.71
C LYS A 291 -7.10 1.96 -33.08
N LEU A 292 -7.98 2.41 -32.19
CA LEU A 292 -9.43 2.34 -32.32
C LEU A 292 -10.00 3.70 -32.74
N SER A 293 -11.19 3.72 -33.35
CA SER A 293 -11.93 4.98 -33.48
C SER A 293 -12.38 5.50 -32.12
N SER A 294 -12.61 6.82 -31.99
CA SER A 294 -13.01 7.44 -30.71
C SER A 294 -14.25 6.76 -30.09
N GLY A 295 -15.25 6.42 -30.91
CA GLY A 295 -16.46 5.72 -30.46
C GLY A 295 -16.19 4.32 -29.92
N GLU A 296 -15.42 3.51 -30.65
CA GLU A 296 -15.03 2.15 -30.23
C GLU A 296 -14.16 2.17 -28.96
N PHE A 297 -13.22 3.11 -28.88
CA PHE A 297 -12.38 3.32 -27.70
C PHE A 297 -13.22 3.66 -26.47
N LEU A 298 -14.17 4.59 -26.59
CA LEU A 298 -15.03 5.00 -25.48
C LEU A 298 -15.98 3.87 -25.04
N MET A 299 -16.56 3.12 -25.99
CA MET A 299 -17.32 1.89 -25.69
C MET A 299 -16.46 0.83 -24.99
N LEU A 300 -15.18 0.70 -25.34
CA LEU A 300 -14.26 -0.24 -24.71
C LEU A 300 -13.99 0.13 -23.24
N ILE A 301 -13.56 1.37 -22.97
CA ILE A 301 -13.18 1.79 -21.61
C ILE A 301 -14.37 1.90 -20.65
N ARG A 302 -15.59 2.12 -21.14
CA ARG A 302 -16.82 2.09 -20.33
C ARG A 302 -17.03 0.77 -19.57
N ASN A 303 -16.52 -0.35 -20.10
CA ASN A 303 -16.55 -1.65 -19.40
C ASN A 303 -15.56 -1.74 -18.22
N PHE A 304 -14.74 -0.71 -18.00
CA PHE A 304 -13.65 -0.67 -17.03
C PHE A 304 -13.64 0.66 -16.25
N PRO A 305 -14.45 0.80 -15.19
CA PRO A 305 -14.66 2.09 -14.49
C PRO A 305 -13.38 2.79 -13.99
N VAL A 306 -12.35 2.02 -13.60
CA VAL A 306 -11.05 2.56 -13.19
C VAL A 306 -10.29 3.16 -14.38
N ALA A 307 -10.31 2.49 -15.53
CA ALA A 307 -9.69 3.00 -16.75
C ALA A 307 -10.44 4.24 -17.29
N GLN A 308 -11.77 4.24 -17.24
CA GLN A 308 -12.60 5.40 -17.58
C GLN A 308 -12.28 6.59 -16.66
N SER A 309 -12.20 6.37 -15.34
CA SER A 309 -11.84 7.41 -14.36
C SER A 309 -10.45 8.00 -14.60
N LEU A 310 -9.44 7.16 -14.86
CA LEU A 310 -8.08 7.61 -15.19
C LEU A 310 -8.02 8.36 -16.53
N HIS A 311 -8.77 7.91 -17.53
CA HIS A 311 -8.86 8.59 -18.81
C HIS A 311 -9.51 9.99 -18.66
N ILE A 312 -10.66 10.08 -17.99
CA ILE A 312 -11.34 11.35 -17.69
C ILE A 312 -10.39 12.32 -16.96
N ARG A 313 -9.62 11.83 -15.98
CA ARG A 313 -8.61 12.63 -15.29
C ARG A 313 -7.54 13.16 -16.24
N SER A 314 -7.00 12.32 -17.12
CA SER A 314 -6.02 12.78 -18.12
C SER A 314 -6.58 13.85 -19.06
N CYS A 315 -7.85 13.75 -19.47
CA CYS A 315 -8.52 14.76 -20.28
C CYS A 315 -8.73 16.09 -19.51
N GLN A 316 -9.04 16.04 -18.22
CA GLN A 316 -9.16 17.26 -17.38
C GLN A 316 -7.86 18.09 -17.30
N GLU A 317 -6.71 17.45 -17.48
CA GLU A 317 -5.38 18.07 -17.42
C GLU A 317 -4.82 18.43 -18.82
N LEU A 318 -5.13 17.65 -19.85
CA LEU A 318 -4.51 17.77 -21.20
C LEU A 318 -5.46 18.25 -22.31
N ASP A 319 -6.76 17.93 -22.26
CA ASP A 319 -7.67 18.13 -23.39
C ASP A 319 -9.15 18.30 -22.94
N MET A 320 -9.58 19.56 -22.85
CA MET A 320 -10.93 19.94 -22.43
C MET A 320 -12.00 19.72 -23.51
N GLU A 321 -11.63 19.57 -24.79
CA GLU A 321 -12.59 19.29 -25.86
C GLU A 321 -12.98 17.81 -25.84
N GLN A 322 -12.00 16.91 -25.72
CA GLN A 322 -12.28 15.48 -25.54
C GLN A 322 -13.07 15.19 -24.26
N LEU A 323 -12.80 15.92 -23.17
CA LEU A 323 -13.61 15.82 -21.96
C LEU A 323 -15.09 16.16 -22.23
N ARG A 324 -15.36 17.17 -23.07
CA ARG A 324 -16.73 17.54 -23.46
C ARG A 324 -17.39 16.42 -24.28
N ASP A 325 -16.67 15.87 -25.27
CA ASP A 325 -17.19 14.79 -26.12
C ASP A 325 -17.52 13.52 -25.30
N ILE A 326 -16.67 13.15 -24.34
CA ILE A 326 -16.92 12.03 -23.41
C ILE A 326 -18.20 12.27 -22.60
N LEU A 327 -18.34 13.46 -22.01
CA LEU A 327 -19.49 13.82 -21.18
C LEU A 327 -20.80 13.92 -21.98
N VAL A 328 -20.73 14.27 -23.27
CA VAL A 328 -21.87 14.24 -24.20
C VAL A 328 -22.22 12.82 -24.60
N GLN A 329 -21.23 11.96 -24.91
CA GLN A 329 -21.48 10.57 -25.33
C GLN A 329 -22.05 9.69 -24.19
N GLU A 330 -21.67 9.94 -22.95
CA GLU A 330 -22.18 9.19 -21.78
C GLU A 330 -23.49 9.78 -21.20
N ASP A 331 -24.08 10.81 -21.82
CA ASP A 331 -25.26 11.56 -21.32
C ASP A 331 -25.09 12.11 -19.87
N ASP A 332 -23.85 12.37 -19.43
CA ASP A 332 -23.56 12.94 -18.11
C ASP A 332 -23.85 14.45 -18.07
N PHE A 333 -25.14 14.79 -18.02
CA PHE A 333 -25.61 16.16 -17.91
C PHE A 333 -25.09 16.87 -16.64
N HIS A 334 -24.72 16.14 -15.57
CA HIS A 334 -24.15 16.74 -14.36
C HIS A 334 -22.70 17.17 -14.59
N GLY A 335 -21.86 16.28 -15.13
CA GLY A 335 -20.49 16.59 -15.52
C GLY A 335 -20.42 17.69 -16.59
N GLN A 336 -21.32 17.68 -17.59
CA GLN A 336 -21.46 18.77 -18.57
C GLN A 336 -21.77 20.11 -17.88
N GLY A 337 -22.67 20.13 -16.89
CA GLY A 337 -23.00 21.33 -16.11
C GLY A 337 -21.81 21.88 -15.31
N LEU A 338 -21.03 21.00 -14.66
CA LEU A 338 -19.82 21.37 -13.93
C LEU A 338 -18.72 21.92 -14.84
N LEU A 339 -18.51 21.29 -16.00
CA LEU A 339 -17.58 21.78 -17.02
C LEU A 339 -17.99 23.18 -17.51
N ARG A 340 -19.28 23.39 -17.75
CA ARG A 340 -19.84 24.68 -18.18
C ARG A 340 -19.67 25.78 -17.13
N ILE A 341 -19.76 25.44 -15.84
CA ILE A 341 -19.41 26.36 -14.74
C ILE A 341 -17.92 26.73 -14.77
N LYS A 342 -17.02 25.75 -14.94
CA LYS A 342 -15.57 25.98 -15.02
C LYS A 342 -15.20 26.92 -16.18
N GLU A 343 -15.82 26.72 -17.34
CA GLU A 343 -15.72 27.62 -18.51
C GLU A 343 -16.25 29.03 -18.22
N ALA A 344 -17.38 29.15 -17.52
CA ALA A 344 -17.97 30.44 -17.18
C ALA A 344 -17.02 31.28 -16.33
N TYR A 345 -16.34 30.69 -15.33
CA TYR A 345 -15.39 31.42 -14.48
C TYR A 345 -14.06 31.77 -15.16
N ASN A 346 -13.67 31.02 -16.20
CA ASN A 346 -12.54 31.38 -17.07
C ASN A 346 -12.86 32.53 -18.04
N THR A 347 -14.13 32.95 -18.15
CA THR A 347 -14.57 33.98 -19.10
C THR A 347 -14.58 35.37 -18.48
N TYR A 348 -13.93 36.34 -19.12
CA TYR A 348 -13.84 37.72 -18.63
C TYR A 348 -15.11 38.57 -18.85
N ARG A 349 -15.92 38.26 -19.88
CA ARG A 349 -17.14 39.01 -20.22
C ARG A 349 -18.35 38.57 -19.39
N THR A 350 -19.01 39.51 -18.71
CA THR A 350 -20.12 39.24 -17.79
C THR A 350 -21.34 38.62 -18.47
N ASP A 351 -21.69 39.04 -19.70
CA ASP A 351 -22.83 38.47 -20.45
C ASP A 351 -22.59 37.01 -20.85
N SER A 352 -21.36 36.71 -21.30
CA SER A 352 -20.96 35.35 -21.69
C SER A 352 -20.86 34.42 -20.48
N HIS A 353 -20.40 34.94 -19.33
CA HIS A 353 -20.44 34.25 -18.04
C HIS A 353 -21.90 33.92 -17.65
N GLN A 354 -22.79 34.91 -17.72
CA GLN A 354 -24.20 34.75 -17.39
C GLN A 354 -24.92 33.74 -18.30
N ALA A 355 -24.70 33.80 -19.62
CA ALA A 355 -25.24 32.84 -20.58
C ALA A 355 -24.74 31.41 -20.33
N SER A 356 -23.46 31.27 -19.95
CA SER A 356 -22.85 29.96 -19.63
C SER A 356 -23.45 29.35 -18.36
N LEU A 357 -23.69 30.16 -17.31
CA LEU A 357 -24.39 29.71 -16.11
C LEU A 357 -25.85 29.28 -16.40
N VAL A 358 -26.58 30.02 -17.24
CA VAL A 358 -27.95 29.64 -17.65
C VAL A 358 -27.95 28.28 -18.33
N GLY A 359 -27.02 28.04 -19.27
CA GLY A 359 -26.85 26.72 -19.89
C GLY A 359 -26.47 25.62 -18.89
N ALA A 360 -25.64 25.92 -17.88
CA ALA A 360 -25.31 24.99 -16.81
C ALA A 360 -26.53 24.61 -15.96
N ALA A 361 -27.39 25.58 -15.62
CA ALA A 361 -28.63 25.32 -14.88
C ALA A 361 -29.61 24.43 -15.68
N GLU A 362 -29.72 24.62 -17.00
CA GLU A 362 -30.51 23.73 -17.86
C GLU A 362 -29.95 22.29 -17.90
N LEU A 363 -28.63 22.14 -17.91
CA LEU A 363 -27.97 20.84 -17.84
C LEU A 363 -28.22 20.15 -16.48
N PHE A 364 -28.08 20.85 -15.35
CA PHE A 364 -28.43 20.28 -14.03
C PHE A 364 -29.91 19.91 -13.91
N ARG A 365 -30.81 20.66 -14.56
CA ARG A 365 -32.24 20.33 -14.63
C ARG A 365 -32.48 19.04 -15.42
N LYS A 366 -31.78 18.83 -16.55
CA LYS A 366 -31.78 17.54 -17.28
C LYS A 366 -31.20 16.40 -16.44
N ALA A 367 -30.14 16.68 -15.69
CA ALA A 367 -29.50 15.74 -14.76
C ALA A 367 -30.34 15.39 -13.51
N LYS A 368 -31.49 16.04 -13.29
CA LYS A 368 -32.31 15.95 -12.07
C LYS A 368 -31.54 16.28 -10.78
N SER A 369 -30.50 17.12 -10.88
CA SER A 369 -29.66 17.52 -9.75
C SER A 369 -30.23 18.79 -9.10
N GLU A 370 -31.22 18.64 -8.21
CA GLU A 370 -31.93 19.77 -7.58
C GLU A 370 -30.99 20.76 -6.89
N SER A 371 -30.04 20.28 -6.08
CA SER A 371 -29.10 21.13 -5.33
C SER A 371 -28.20 21.96 -6.26
N ALA A 372 -27.58 21.33 -7.26
CA ALA A 372 -26.73 22.03 -8.22
C ALA A 372 -27.53 23.01 -9.10
N CYS A 373 -28.75 22.64 -9.49
CA CYS A 373 -29.67 23.53 -10.20
C CYS A 373 -30.03 24.75 -9.35
N GLN A 374 -30.45 24.55 -8.09
CA GLN A 374 -30.80 25.63 -7.16
C GLN A 374 -29.62 26.57 -6.92
N MET A 375 -28.43 26.04 -6.59
CA MET A 375 -27.23 26.86 -6.36
C MET A 375 -26.84 27.68 -7.60
N THR A 376 -26.94 27.09 -8.80
CA THR A 376 -26.65 27.80 -10.05
C THR A 376 -27.69 28.88 -10.34
N GLU A 377 -28.98 28.60 -10.11
CA GLU A 377 -30.06 29.60 -10.25
C GLU A 377 -29.97 30.73 -9.23
N GLU A 378 -29.54 30.46 -8.00
CA GLU A 378 -29.25 31.49 -6.99
C GLU A 378 -28.06 32.37 -7.41
N GLN A 379 -26.97 31.79 -7.95
CA GLN A 379 -25.86 32.57 -8.49
C GLN A 379 -26.27 33.42 -9.71
N ILE A 380 -27.09 32.88 -10.61
CA ILE A 380 -27.66 33.62 -11.76
C ILE A 380 -28.49 34.82 -11.29
N LYS A 381 -29.27 34.67 -10.21
CA LYS A 381 -30.04 35.76 -9.58
C LYS A 381 -29.12 36.79 -8.93
N LEU A 382 -28.08 36.35 -8.21
CA LEU A 382 -27.11 37.23 -7.57
C LEU A 382 -26.35 38.08 -8.59
N ASN A 383 -25.89 37.48 -9.70
CA ASN A 383 -25.25 38.21 -10.78
C ASN A 383 -26.16 39.31 -11.37
N LYS A 384 -27.44 39.03 -11.61
CA LYS A 384 -28.43 40.02 -12.09
C LYS A 384 -28.66 41.16 -11.08
N TRP A 385 -28.66 40.84 -9.79
CA TRP A 385 -28.72 41.83 -8.72
C TRP A 385 -27.47 42.71 -8.68
N GLN A 386 -26.28 42.10 -8.76
CA GLN A 386 -25.01 42.81 -8.80
C GLN A 386 -24.94 43.77 -10.00
N MET A 387 -25.28 43.33 -11.21
CA MET A 387 -25.33 44.20 -12.41
C MET A 387 -26.17 45.46 -12.18
N ARG A 388 -27.39 45.33 -11.63
CA ARG A 388 -28.28 46.46 -11.31
C ARG A 388 -27.72 47.38 -10.23
N LEU A 389 -26.98 46.82 -9.27
CA LEU A 389 -26.28 47.59 -8.25
C LEU A 389 -25.07 48.34 -8.82
N GLU A 390 -24.33 47.76 -9.76
CA GLU A 390 -23.25 48.46 -10.48
C GLU A 390 -23.80 49.63 -11.31
N GLU A 391 -24.90 49.43 -12.04
CA GLU A 391 -25.58 50.48 -12.80
C GLU A 391 -26.07 51.63 -11.91
N SER A 392 -26.73 51.31 -10.79
CA SER A 392 -27.34 52.33 -9.91
C SER A 392 -26.37 53.01 -8.95
N GLN A 393 -25.29 52.34 -8.55
CA GLN A 393 -24.34 52.85 -7.54
C GLN A 393 -22.97 53.23 -8.11
N GLN A 394 -22.69 52.91 -9.38
CA GLN A 394 -21.42 53.20 -10.06
C GLN A 394 -20.19 52.68 -9.28
N LYS A 395 -20.35 51.53 -8.62
CA LYS A 395 -19.33 50.82 -7.81
C LYS A 395 -19.28 49.35 -8.22
N PRO A 396 -18.12 48.68 -8.12
CA PRO A 396 -18.00 47.26 -8.46
C PRO A 396 -18.68 46.37 -7.39
N TYR A 397 -19.69 45.62 -7.83
CA TYR A 397 -20.41 44.60 -7.05
C TYR A 397 -20.32 43.20 -7.67
N ALA A 398 -20.03 43.09 -8.97
CA ALA A 398 -19.92 41.82 -9.66
C ALA A 398 -18.84 40.91 -9.05
N LYS A 399 -19.05 39.60 -9.13
CA LYS A 399 -18.15 38.53 -8.65
C LYS A 399 -17.90 38.51 -7.13
N LYS A 400 -18.55 39.38 -6.35
CA LYS A 400 -18.58 39.28 -4.87
C LYS A 400 -19.49 38.13 -4.45
N SER A 401 -19.24 37.54 -3.27
CA SER A 401 -20.21 36.61 -2.68
C SER A 401 -21.48 37.36 -2.25
N LEU A 402 -22.58 36.63 -1.99
CA LEU A 402 -23.79 37.23 -1.40
C LEU A 402 -23.46 37.94 -0.07
N HIS A 403 -22.60 37.34 0.75
CA HIS A 403 -22.13 37.91 2.01
C HIS A 403 -21.43 39.25 1.80
N ASP A 404 -20.47 39.31 0.86
CA ASP A 404 -19.66 40.52 0.66
C ASP A 404 -20.43 41.61 -0.08
N THR A 405 -21.40 41.22 -0.91
CA THR A 405 -22.39 42.13 -1.53
C THR A 405 -23.23 42.81 -0.45
N VAL A 406 -23.81 42.03 0.47
CA VAL A 406 -24.60 42.52 1.60
C VAL A 406 -23.75 43.36 2.55
N HIS A 407 -22.50 42.96 2.82
CA HIS A 407 -21.56 43.72 3.64
C HIS A 407 -21.23 45.08 3.01
N GLN A 408 -20.91 45.12 1.71
CA GLN A 408 -20.62 46.35 0.98
C GLN A 408 -21.81 47.31 0.98
N LEU A 409 -23.04 46.81 0.76
CA LEU A 409 -24.26 47.62 0.82
C LEU A 409 -24.53 48.18 2.22
N LEU A 410 -24.19 47.45 3.27
CA LEU A 410 -24.30 47.92 4.66
C LEU A 410 -23.25 48.99 4.99
N LEU A 411 -22.00 48.83 4.53
CA LEU A 411 -20.97 49.89 4.62
C LEU A 411 -21.40 51.16 3.87
N ASP A 412 -22.07 51.00 2.73
CA ASP A 412 -22.60 52.09 1.91
C ASP A 412 -23.95 52.66 2.43
N GLY A 413 -24.46 52.21 3.59
CA GLY A 413 -25.69 52.70 4.21
C GLY A 413 -27.01 52.26 3.55
N GLN A 414 -26.98 51.31 2.60
CA GLN A 414 -28.13 50.94 1.76
C GLN A 414 -29.02 49.86 2.40
N ILE A 415 -29.51 50.16 3.60
CA ILE A 415 -30.29 49.23 4.43
C ILE A 415 -31.54 48.71 3.69
N LYS A 416 -32.18 49.52 2.83
CA LYS A 416 -33.37 49.12 2.05
C LYS A 416 -33.09 48.02 1.02
N GLU A 417 -32.04 48.16 0.21
CA GLU A 417 -31.66 47.14 -0.77
C GLU A 417 -31.10 45.89 -0.09
N THR A 418 -30.40 46.07 1.02
CA THR A 418 -29.90 44.98 1.86
C THR A 418 -31.04 44.12 2.41
N GLU A 419 -32.14 44.73 2.87
CA GLU A 419 -33.31 43.98 3.39
C GLU A 419 -34.06 43.24 2.27
N LYS A 420 -34.13 43.79 1.05
CA LYS A 420 -34.67 43.06 -0.12
C LYS A 420 -33.85 41.81 -0.41
N LEU A 421 -32.51 41.93 -0.50
CA LEU A 421 -31.60 40.80 -0.69
C LEU A 421 -31.73 39.76 0.43
N ARG A 422 -31.86 40.20 1.70
CA ARG A 422 -32.09 39.30 2.84
C ARG A 422 -33.35 38.45 2.66
N VAL A 423 -34.46 39.04 2.23
CA VAL A 423 -35.73 38.34 2.01
C VAL A 423 -35.64 37.41 0.80
N GLU A 424 -35.10 37.88 -0.32
CA GLU A 424 -35.05 37.13 -1.58
C GLU A 424 -34.11 35.90 -1.51
N PHE A 425 -32.93 36.05 -0.90
CA PHE A 425 -31.97 34.96 -0.67
C PHE A 425 -32.16 34.24 0.67
N LYS A 426 -33.26 34.52 1.41
CA LYS A 426 -33.60 33.89 2.69
C LYS A 426 -32.44 33.85 3.70
N ILE A 427 -31.66 34.93 3.78
CA ILE A 427 -30.44 34.98 4.60
C ILE A 427 -30.81 34.75 6.09
N PRO A 428 -30.20 33.76 6.77
CA PRO A 428 -30.52 33.45 8.16
C PRO A 428 -30.41 34.69 9.07
N GLU A 429 -31.44 34.96 9.87
CA GLU A 429 -31.54 36.19 10.65
C GLU A 429 -30.33 36.40 11.56
N ARG A 430 -29.81 35.33 12.18
CA ARG A 430 -28.58 35.36 12.99
C ARG A 430 -27.35 35.83 12.19
N ARG A 431 -27.21 35.43 10.92
CA ARG A 431 -26.08 35.82 10.05
C ARG A 431 -26.21 37.27 9.58
N TYR A 432 -27.42 37.68 9.19
CA TYR A 432 -27.71 39.06 8.80
C TYR A 432 -27.46 40.05 9.96
N TRP A 433 -27.94 39.73 11.17
CA TRP A 433 -27.70 40.54 12.36
C TRP A 433 -26.21 40.71 12.65
N TRP A 434 -25.44 39.62 12.62
CA TRP A 434 -23.99 39.68 12.86
C TRP A 434 -23.28 40.55 11.82
N LEU A 435 -23.60 40.35 10.53
CA LEU A 435 -22.99 41.09 9.44
C LEU A 435 -23.31 42.59 9.51
N ARG A 436 -24.55 42.94 9.87
CA ARG A 436 -25.01 44.31 10.07
C ARG A 436 -24.34 45.01 11.25
N VAL A 437 -24.06 44.30 12.34
CA VAL A 437 -23.29 44.83 13.48
C VAL A 437 -21.85 45.12 13.09
N VAL A 438 -21.20 44.19 12.37
CA VAL A 438 -19.81 44.35 11.91
C VAL A 438 -19.69 45.51 10.91
N ALA A 439 -20.58 45.56 9.91
CA ALA A 439 -20.56 46.62 8.89
C ALA A 439 -20.80 48.01 9.48
N HIS A 440 -21.84 48.20 10.32
CA HIS A 440 -22.10 49.51 10.95
C HIS A 440 -20.94 49.97 11.84
N ALA A 441 -20.26 49.05 12.55
CA ALA A 441 -19.10 49.38 13.36
C ALA A 441 -17.87 49.75 12.51
N GLN A 442 -17.66 49.09 11.36
CA GLN A 442 -16.58 49.43 10.41
C GLN A 442 -16.82 50.76 9.68
N ALA A 443 -18.07 51.05 9.31
CA ALA A 443 -18.47 52.32 8.69
C ALA A 443 -18.56 53.49 9.70
N ASN A 444 -18.34 53.25 11.00
CA ASN A 444 -18.55 54.23 12.09
C ASN A 444 -19.99 54.77 12.18
N HIS A 445 -20.99 54.02 11.71
CA HIS A 445 -22.41 54.37 11.78
C HIS A 445 -23.00 54.07 13.18
N TRP A 446 -22.42 54.70 14.21
CA TRP A 446 -22.73 54.44 15.62
C TRP A 446 -24.20 54.72 15.97
N GLU A 447 -24.83 55.72 15.36
CA GLU A 447 -26.26 56.03 15.56
C GLU A 447 -27.18 54.95 14.97
N GLU A 448 -26.83 54.42 13.79
CA GLU A 448 -27.58 53.33 13.16
C GLU A 448 -27.44 52.04 13.96
N LEU A 449 -26.24 51.76 14.47
CA LEU A 449 -25.97 50.62 15.38
C LEU A 449 -26.75 50.77 16.70
N ALA A 450 -26.75 51.95 17.30
CA ALA A 450 -27.49 52.25 18.52
C ALA A 450 -29.00 52.11 18.32
N ASN A 451 -29.55 52.53 17.17
CA ASN A 451 -30.95 52.33 16.83
C ASN A 451 -31.27 50.85 16.53
N PHE A 452 -30.37 50.13 15.86
CA PHE A 452 -30.51 48.68 15.61
C PHE A 452 -30.51 47.88 16.92
N SER A 453 -29.70 48.27 17.90
CA SER A 453 -29.62 47.64 19.23
C SER A 453 -30.91 47.69 20.05
N LYS A 454 -31.86 48.59 19.72
CA LYS A 454 -33.16 48.74 20.39
C LYS A 454 -34.19 47.71 19.94
N ASN A 455 -33.93 46.97 18.85
CA ASN A 455 -34.85 45.96 18.33
C ASN A 455 -34.88 44.73 19.25
N LYS A 456 -36.08 44.37 19.74
CA LYS A 456 -36.30 43.30 20.73
C LYS A 456 -35.95 41.89 20.22
N LYS A 457 -35.95 41.66 18.90
CA LYS A 457 -35.64 40.35 18.30
C LYS A 457 -34.14 40.20 18.00
N ASN A 458 -33.28 40.21 19.01
CA ASN A 458 -31.84 40.00 18.83
C ASN A 458 -31.45 38.51 18.97
N PRO A 459 -31.15 37.78 17.87
CA PRO A 459 -30.76 36.37 17.90
C PRO A 459 -29.26 36.13 18.16
N ILE A 460 -28.41 37.17 18.13
CA ILE A 460 -26.95 37.04 18.25
C ILE A 460 -26.42 37.38 19.65
N GLY A 461 -27.24 38.02 20.50
CA GLY A 461 -26.79 38.55 21.79
C GLY A 461 -26.13 39.94 21.66
N PHE A 462 -25.56 40.44 22.75
CA PHE A 462 -24.84 41.72 22.75
C PHE A 462 -23.32 41.55 22.71
N GLU A 463 -22.83 40.32 22.88
CA GLU A 463 -21.44 39.91 22.78
C GLU A 463 -20.79 40.35 21.46
N PRO A 464 -21.41 40.16 20.27
CA PRO A 464 -20.81 40.59 19.01
C PRO A 464 -20.84 42.11 18.82
N PHE A 465 -21.81 42.82 19.45
CA PHE A 465 -21.83 44.29 19.44
C PHE A 465 -20.62 44.85 20.20
N VAL A 466 -20.31 44.27 21.37
CA VAL A 466 -19.13 44.66 22.16
C VAL A 466 -17.84 44.43 21.38
N ASP A 467 -17.63 43.21 20.86
CA ASP A 467 -16.41 42.89 20.11
C ASP A 467 -16.26 43.74 18.83
N ALA A 468 -17.35 44.04 18.12
CA ALA A 468 -17.32 44.92 16.94
C ALA A 468 -17.00 46.38 17.28
N CYS A 469 -17.54 46.92 18.38
CA CYS A 469 -17.24 48.28 18.84
C CYS A 469 -15.78 48.40 19.31
N LEU A 470 -15.27 47.41 20.07
CA LEU A 470 -13.89 47.39 20.56
C LEU A 470 -12.87 47.30 19.41
N LYS A 471 -13.13 46.46 18.39
CA LYS A 471 -12.26 46.33 17.21
C LYS A 471 -12.12 47.64 16.42
N ASN A 472 -13.18 48.44 16.36
CA ASN A 472 -13.20 49.75 15.68
C ASN A 472 -12.95 50.92 16.64
N GLY A 473 -12.38 50.67 17.83
CA GLY A 473 -11.88 51.70 18.76
C GLY A 473 -12.92 52.41 19.63
N ASN A 474 -14.23 52.23 19.40
CA ASN A 474 -15.27 52.92 20.17
C ASN A 474 -15.59 52.20 21.50
N LYS A 475 -14.78 52.48 22.51
CA LYS A 475 -14.95 51.96 23.88
C LYS A 475 -16.25 52.43 24.54
N ILE A 476 -16.69 53.66 24.29
CA ILE A 476 -17.89 54.24 24.92
C ILE A 476 -19.15 53.48 24.49
N GLU A 477 -19.25 53.18 23.19
CA GLU A 477 -20.38 52.42 22.65
C GLU A 477 -20.32 50.94 23.05
N ALA A 478 -19.12 50.35 23.10
CA ALA A 478 -18.90 48.99 23.61
C ALA A 478 -19.39 48.82 25.06
N GLN A 479 -19.16 49.82 25.92
CA GLN A 479 -19.59 49.80 27.33
C GLN A 479 -21.12 49.77 27.47
N LYS A 480 -21.87 50.48 26.62
CA LYS A 480 -23.35 50.45 26.62
C LYS A 480 -23.91 49.07 26.30
N TYR A 481 -23.22 48.30 25.46
CA TYR A 481 -23.62 46.93 25.10
C TYR A 481 -23.14 45.90 26.12
N ALA A 482 -21.97 46.10 26.74
CA ALA A 482 -21.43 45.19 27.75
C ALA A 482 -22.37 45.02 28.96
N MET A 483 -23.06 46.08 29.38
CA MET A 483 -24.07 46.02 30.46
C MET A 483 -25.31 45.18 30.08
N LYS A 484 -25.54 44.92 28.79
CA LYS A 484 -26.67 44.14 28.24
C LYS A 484 -26.28 42.70 27.85
N VAL A 485 -25.03 42.31 28.00
CA VAL A 485 -24.55 40.94 27.76
C VAL A 485 -25.17 39.98 28.78
N ARG A 486 -25.42 38.73 28.37
CA ARG A 486 -25.97 37.68 29.24
C ARG A 486 -25.05 37.39 30.42
N ASP A 487 -25.63 37.14 31.58
CA ASP A 487 -24.91 37.08 32.86
C ASP A 487 -23.77 36.04 32.89
N GLU A 488 -23.88 34.94 32.12
CA GLU A 488 -22.83 33.93 31.88
C GLU A 488 -21.50 34.53 31.37
N ASN A 489 -21.58 35.47 30.42
CA ASN A 489 -20.43 36.05 29.72
C ASN A 489 -20.11 37.48 30.16
N LYS A 490 -21.06 38.13 30.86
CA LYS A 490 -21.05 39.56 31.22
C LYS A 490 -19.74 40.00 31.85
N ILE A 491 -19.21 39.24 32.80
CA ILE A 491 -17.97 39.55 33.53
C ILE A 491 -16.77 39.57 32.57
N THR A 492 -16.66 38.59 31.67
CA THR A 492 -15.62 38.53 30.63
C THR A 492 -15.67 39.74 29.69
N TYR A 493 -16.86 40.18 29.27
CA TYR A 493 -17.02 41.35 28.39
C TYR A 493 -16.87 42.70 29.11
N LEU A 494 -17.24 42.80 30.38
CA LEU A 494 -16.96 43.97 31.21
C LEU A 494 -15.44 44.16 31.41
N ILE A 495 -14.70 43.07 31.64
CA ILE A 495 -13.23 43.07 31.65
C ILE A 495 -12.68 43.56 30.30
N LYS A 496 -13.14 43.00 29.16
CA LYS A 496 -12.72 43.45 27.81
C LYS A 496 -12.97 44.95 27.58
N CYS A 497 -14.06 45.50 28.12
CA CYS A 497 -14.41 46.93 28.03
C CYS A 497 -13.69 47.84 29.03
N GLY A 498 -12.84 47.30 29.92
CA GLY A 498 -12.17 48.05 30.97
C GLY A 498 -13.07 48.47 32.15
N LEU A 499 -14.31 47.96 32.23
CA LEU A 499 -15.27 48.26 33.30
C LEU A 499 -15.04 47.34 34.51
N LEU A 500 -13.84 47.41 35.08
CA LEU A 500 -13.43 46.47 36.14
C LEU A 500 -14.22 46.69 37.45
N GLU A 501 -14.63 47.90 37.78
CA GLU A 501 -15.47 48.13 38.97
C GLU A 501 -16.85 47.50 38.87
N GLU A 502 -17.51 47.63 37.71
CA GLU A 502 -18.81 46.99 37.45
C GLU A 502 -18.68 45.47 37.32
N ALA A 503 -17.56 44.97 36.78
CA ALA A 503 -17.26 43.54 36.75
C ALA A 503 -17.16 42.96 38.18
N VAL A 504 -16.59 43.71 39.15
CA VAL A 504 -16.57 43.29 40.56
C VAL A 504 -17.99 43.26 41.14
N LYS A 505 -18.81 44.29 40.93
CA LYS A 505 -20.19 44.34 41.45
C LYS A 505 -21.03 43.16 40.94
N VAL A 506 -21.01 42.91 39.63
CA VAL A 506 -21.72 41.77 39.01
C VAL A 506 -21.18 40.43 39.54
N ALA A 507 -19.87 40.30 39.77
CA ALA A 507 -19.27 39.09 40.35
C ALA A 507 -19.69 38.86 41.83
N GLN A 508 -19.87 39.93 42.61
CA GLN A 508 -20.42 39.87 43.97
C GLN A 508 -21.90 39.45 43.95
N GLU A 509 -22.72 40.05 43.08
CA GLU A 509 -24.14 39.73 42.91
C GLU A 509 -24.36 38.27 42.50
N GLN A 510 -23.52 37.75 41.59
CA GLN A 510 -23.53 36.34 41.18
C GLN A 510 -22.95 35.37 42.22
N ARG A 511 -22.40 35.86 43.34
CA ARG A 511 -21.74 35.07 44.42
C ARG A 511 -20.70 34.05 43.90
N SER A 512 -20.05 34.32 42.77
CA SER A 512 -19.15 33.38 42.11
C SER A 512 -17.68 33.71 42.39
N ALA A 513 -17.04 32.91 43.25
CA ALA A 513 -15.62 33.04 43.57
C ALA A 513 -14.72 32.92 42.33
N SER A 514 -15.05 32.01 41.40
CA SER A 514 -14.26 31.82 40.17
C SER A 514 -14.33 33.04 39.23
N SER A 515 -15.46 33.76 39.21
CA SER A 515 -15.60 35.01 38.47
C SER A 515 -14.82 36.16 39.12
N LEU A 516 -14.81 36.26 40.46
CA LEU A 516 -13.99 37.24 41.19
C LEU A 516 -12.49 37.03 40.93
N THR A 517 -12.01 35.78 40.89
CA THR A 517 -10.62 35.45 40.53
C THR A 517 -10.27 35.88 39.11
N LYS A 518 -11.18 35.72 38.13
CA LYS A 518 -10.98 36.20 36.75
C LYS A 518 -10.83 37.72 36.66
N VAL A 519 -11.62 38.47 37.44
CA VAL A 519 -11.48 39.94 37.52
C VAL A 519 -10.15 40.32 38.18
N LEU A 520 -9.74 39.63 39.25
CA LEU A 520 -8.47 39.87 39.94
C LEU A 520 -7.26 39.71 39.01
N VAL A 521 -7.23 38.64 38.20
CA VAL A 521 -6.18 38.39 37.20
C VAL A 521 -6.14 39.47 36.11
N ALA A 522 -7.29 40.06 35.77
CA ALA A 522 -7.37 41.14 34.78
C ALA A 522 -7.02 42.54 35.35
N CYS A 523 -6.89 42.70 36.67
CA CYS A 523 -6.46 43.96 37.28
C CYS A 523 -4.95 44.16 37.15
N GLY A 524 -4.52 45.14 36.36
CA GLY A 524 -3.13 45.59 36.32
C GLY A 524 -2.69 46.39 37.55
N PRO A 525 -1.40 46.79 37.64
CA PRO A 525 -0.83 47.48 38.81
C PRO A 525 -1.44 48.86 39.10
N GLN A 526 -2.24 49.42 38.18
CA GLN A 526 -2.94 50.68 38.34
C GLN A 526 -4.22 50.56 39.22
N HIS A 527 -4.59 49.36 39.66
CA HIS A 527 -5.86 49.09 40.36
C HIS A 527 -5.67 48.38 41.71
N GLN A 528 -4.60 48.70 42.44
CA GLN A 528 -4.28 48.11 43.75
C GLN A 528 -5.46 48.17 44.75
N ASN A 529 -6.18 49.29 44.79
CA ASN A 529 -7.37 49.47 45.65
C ASN A 529 -8.55 48.56 45.24
N LEU A 530 -8.62 48.15 43.96
CA LEU A 530 -9.63 47.21 43.49
C LEU A 530 -9.22 45.77 43.80
N GLN A 531 -7.92 45.44 43.60
CA GLN A 531 -7.34 44.14 43.93
C GLN A 531 -7.51 43.81 45.41
N SER A 532 -7.19 44.74 46.32
CA SER A 532 -7.37 44.55 47.77
C SER A 532 -8.84 44.35 48.13
N ARG A 533 -9.77 45.11 47.53
CA ARG A 533 -11.21 44.94 47.71
C ARG A 533 -11.69 43.56 47.24
N ILE A 534 -11.22 43.06 46.09
CA ILE A 534 -11.56 41.72 45.58
C ILE A 534 -11.00 40.62 46.51
N GLN A 535 -9.77 40.78 47.01
CA GLN A 535 -9.17 39.83 47.96
C GLN A 535 -9.92 39.74 49.28
N VAL A 536 -10.45 40.85 49.79
CA VAL A 536 -11.33 40.86 50.97
C VAL A 536 -12.65 40.11 50.67
N LEU A 537 -13.25 40.36 49.50
CA LEU A 537 -14.51 39.71 49.10
C LEU A 537 -14.37 38.20 48.88
N LEU A 538 -13.24 37.75 48.34
CA LEU A 538 -12.90 36.32 48.22
C LEU A 538 -12.73 35.64 49.59
N LYS A 539 -12.24 36.35 50.61
CA LYS A 539 -12.17 35.83 51.98
C LYS A 539 -13.55 35.73 52.64
N VAL A 540 -14.41 36.76 52.49
CA VAL A 540 -15.76 36.78 53.07
C VAL A 540 -16.70 35.75 52.43
N GLY A 541 -16.49 35.41 51.15
CA GLY A 541 -17.29 34.40 50.44
C GLY A 541 -17.03 32.93 50.83
N LEU A 542 -16.01 32.66 51.65
CA LEU A 542 -15.64 31.30 52.08
C LEU A 542 -16.38 30.82 53.35
N ASP A 543 -17.04 31.71 54.09
CA ASP A 543 -17.63 31.41 55.42
C ASP A 543 -19.04 30.80 55.41
N VAL A 544 -19.61 30.46 54.25
CA VAL A 544 -20.93 29.79 54.16
C VAL A 544 -20.90 28.64 53.16
N GLY A 545 -20.50 27.45 53.60
CA GLY A 545 -20.54 26.28 52.73
C GLY A 545 -19.83 24.99 53.15
N GLU A 546 -19.21 24.86 54.33
CA GLU A 546 -18.69 23.56 54.79
C GLU A 546 -19.83 22.63 55.27
N GLY A 547 -20.52 22.04 54.29
CA GLY A 547 -21.49 20.95 54.46
C GLY A 547 -21.21 19.89 53.41
N GLY A 548 -20.36 18.92 53.75
CA GLY A 548 -19.70 18.06 52.77
C GLY A 548 -20.61 17.07 52.04
N VAL A 549 -20.26 16.78 50.79
CA VAL A 549 -20.49 15.48 50.14
C VAL A 549 -19.17 15.03 49.54
N THR A 550 -18.87 13.74 49.71
CA THR A 550 -17.66 13.08 49.21
C THR A 550 -17.72 12.90 47.70
N ASP A 551 -16.75 13.45 46.95
CA ASP A 551 -16.57 13.14 45.53
C ASP A 551 -15.40 12.19 45.27
N THR A 552 -15.71 11.14 44.51
CA THR A 552 -14.76 10.14 44.01
C THR A 552 -14.04 10.67 42.76
N PRO A 553 -12.77 10.30 42.51
CA PRO A 553 -12.06 10.73 41.31
C PRO A 553 -12.53 9.92 40.08
N ALA A 554 -13.53 10.43 39.37
CA ALA A 554 -13.94 9.90 38.06
C ALA A 554 -13.22 10.64 36.92
N THR A 555 -12.28 9.95 36.26
CA THR A 555 -11.61 10.41 35.05
C THR A 555 -12.58 10.73 33.91
N SER A 556 -12.48 11.96 33.40
CA SER A 556 -12.86 12.34 32.03
C SER A 556 -11.89 13.45 31.58
N GLY A 557 -11.48 13.55 30.32
CA GLY A 557 -11.96 12.89 29.11
C GLY A 557 -12.10 13.98 28.02
N GLN A 558 -11.13 14.08 27.11
CA GLN A 558 -10.99 15.19 26.16
C GLN A 558 -12.20 15.37 25.23
N ILE A 559 -13.01 16.41 25.42
CA ILE A 559 -14.00 16.97 24.46
C ILE A 559 -14.11 18.48 24.79
N MET A 560 -14.06 19.47 23.88
CA MET A 560 -13.95 19.53 22.41
C MET A 560 -13.05 20.72 21.99
N HIS A 561 -12.42 20.70 20.81
CA HIS A 561 -11.86 21.92 20.18
C HIS A 561 -11.83 21.84 18.64
N ALA A 562 -12.98 21.61 18.00
CA ALA A 562 -13.13 21.68 16.55
C ALA A 562 -14.61 21.90 16.15
N MET A 563 -14.94 23.08 15.61
CA MET A 563 -16.06 23.30 14.66
C MET A 563 -16.13 24.77 14.19
N ILE A 564 -15.33 25.11 13.18
CA ILE A 564 -15.58 26.16 12.18
C ILE A 564 -15.10 25.58 10.84
N TRP A 565 -15.70 26.02 9.71
CA TRP A 565 -15.57 25.50 8.33
C TRP A 565 -16.55 24.38 7.94
N VAL A 566 -17.80 24.81 7.69
CA VAL A 566 -18.56 24.52 6.46
C VAL A 566 -19.13 25.85 5.96
#